data_AF-A0A528G8G9-F1
#
_entry.id   AF-A0A528G8G9-F1
#
_cell.length_a   1.000
_cell.length_b   1.000
_cell.length_c   1.000
_cell.angle_alpha   90.00
_cell.angle_beta   90.00
_cell.angle_gamma   90.00
#
_symmetry.space_group_name_H-M   'P 1'
#
loop_
_entity.id
_entity.type
_entity.pdbx_description
1 polymer ?
#
loop_
_entity_poly.entity_id
_entity_poly.type
_entity_poly.pdbx_seq_one_letter_code
_entity_poly.pdbx_strand_id
1 'polypeptide(L)'
;LHFDHPVGDWPQAVTSTPAQVMRLDGFGTLAAGGAADFVVFKGRSWTELLSRPESDRIVVRDGRAIERQLPDYAELDDLMVG
;
A
#
# COMPACT_ATOMS: atom_id res chain seq x y z
N LEU A 1 -13.95 -19.14 3.59
CA LEU A 1 -13.91 -17.72 3.21
C LEU A 1 -12.47 -17.25 3.43
N HIS A 2 -11.86 -16.63 2.44
CA HIS A 2 -10.53 -16.01 2.57
C HIS A 2 -10.53 -14.74 1.71
N PHE A 3 -9.53 -13.88 1.86
CA PHE A 3 -9.49 -12.58 1.17
C PHE A 3 -9.44 -12.71 -0.36
N ASP A 4 -9.03 -13.84 -0.92
CA ASP A 4 -9.07 -14.04 -2.37
C ASP A 4 -10.44 -14.49 -2.90
N HIS A 5 -11.32 -15.06 -2.06
CA HIS A 5 -12.58 -15.67 -2.52
C HIS A 5 -13.74 -15.67 -1.49
N PRO A 6 -14.84 -14.94 -1.78
CA PRO A 6 -14.94 -13.86 -2.77
C PRO A 6 -14.10 -12.65 -2.34
N VAL A 7 -13.61 -11.86 -3.29
CA VAL A 7 -12.81 -10.66 -3.00
C VAL A 7 -13.60 -9.64 -2.17
N GLY A 8 -14.90 -9.47 -2.41
CA GLY A 8 -15.73 -8.51 -1.66
C GLY A 8 -15.07 -7.12 -1.54
N ASP A 9 -15.27 -6.46 -0.39
CA ASP A 9 -14.76 -5.11 -0.12
C ASP A 9 -13.49 -5.08 0.75
N TRP A 10 -12.86 -6.23 1.05
CA TRP A 10 -11.72 -6.25 1.97
C TRP A 10 -10.56 -5.33 1.56
N PRO A 11 -10.25 -5.05 0.26
CA PRO A 11 -9.18 -4.12 -0.07
C PRO A 11 -9.37 -2.72 0.51
N GLN A 12 -10.63 -2.32 0.79
CA GLN A 12 -10.94 -1.06 1.47
C GLN A 12 -10.32 -0.99 2.87
N ALA A 13 -10.16 -2.12 3.56
CA ALA A 13 -9.57 -2.19 4.90
C ALA A 13 -8.12 -1.69 4.95
N VAL A 14 -7.40 -1.72 3.81
CA VAL A 14 -6.02 -1.23 3.69
C VAL A 14 -5.90 0.00 2.78
N THR A 15 -7.02 0.58 2.35
CA THR A 15 -7.06 1.73 1.42
C THR A 15 -8.02 2.82 1.88
N SER A 16 -9.27 2.83 1.42
CA SER A 16 -10.23 3.91 1.63
C SER A 16 -10.81 3.96 3.05
N THR A 17 -10.99 2.82 3.73
CA THR A 17 -11.52 2.77 5.10
C THR A 17 -10.64 3.54 6.09
N PRO A 18 -9.33 3.27 6.22
CA PRO A 18 -8.48 4.05 7.13
C PRO A 18 -8.42 5.54 6.74
N ALA A 19 -8.42 5.89 5.45
CA ALA A 19 -8.46 7.28 5.00
C ALA A 19 -9.72 8.01 5.48
N GLN A 20 -10.89 7.38 5.39
CA GLN A 20 -12.15 7.92 5.90
C GLN A 20 -12.12 8.11 7.42
N VAL A 21 -11.62 7.11 8.18
CA VAL A 21 -11.49 7.19 9.64
C VAL A 21 -10.60 8.37 10.05
N MET A 22 -9.51 8.59 9.31
CA MET A 22 -8.57 9.68 9.53
C MET A 22 -9.03 11.03 8.95
N ARG A 23 -10.16 11.07 8.22
CA ARG A 23 -10.66 12.26 7.51
C ARG A 23 -9.65 12.81 6.50
N LEU A 24 -8.98 11.91 5.78
CA LEU A 24 -8.05 12.23 4.71
C LEU A 24 -8.79 12.24 3.36
N ASP A 25 -9.38 13.38 3.03
CA ASP A 25 -10.13 13.55 1.79
C ASP A 25 -9.24 13.32 0.56
N GLY A 26 -9.72 12.49 -0.38
CA GLY A 26 -8.98 12.16 -1.60
C GLY A 26 -7.91 11.06 -1.45
N PHE A 27 -7.72 10.49 -0.26
CA PHE A 27 -6.78 9.38 -0.03
C PHE A 27 -7.48 8.02 -0.08
N GLY A 28 -6.69 6.98 -0.37
CA GLY A 28 -7.17 5.59 -0.34
C GLY A 28 -8.02 5.16 -1.53
N THR A 29 -8.19 6.02 -2.55
CA THR A 29 -8.92 5.71 -3.78
C THR A 29 -8.11 6.18 -4.98
N LEU A 30 -8.05 5.36 -6.03
CA LEU A 30 -7.52 5.78 -7.33
C LEU A 30 -8.62 6.40 -8.19
N ALA A 31 -8.43 7.66 -8.56
CA ALA A 31 -9.34 8.41 -9.40
C ALA A 31 -8.57 9.34 -10.33
N ALA A 32 -9.13 9.60 -11.52
CA ALA A 32 -8.56 10.58 -12.44
C ALA A 32 -8.53 11.97 -11.80
N GLY A 33 -7.39 12.67 -11.93
CA GLY A 33 -7.17 13.99 -11.30
C GLY A 33 -6.79 13.95 -9.81
N GLY A 34 -6.78 12.77 -9.18
CA GLY A 34 -6.26 12.58 -7.82
C GLY A 34 -4.74 12.33 -7.78
N ALA A 35 -4.21 12.20 -6.55
CA ALA A 35 -2.82 11.82 -6.35
C ALA A 35 -2.54 10.43 -6.93
N ALA A 36 -1.40 10.29 -7.63
CA ALA A 36 -0.97 9.03 -8.20
C ALA A 36 -0.18 8.20 -7.17
N ASP A 37 -0.87 7.80 -6.09
CA ASP A 37 -0.34 6.99 -5.00
C ASP A 37 -0.87 5.56 -5.10
N PHE A 38 -0.03 4.62 -5.53
CA PHE A 38 -0.44 3.22 -5.70
C PHE A 38 0.73 2.24 -5.61
N VAL A 39 0.38 0.96 -5.54
CA VAL A 39 1.33 -0.15 -5.56
C VAL A 39 1.02 -1.05 -6.74
N VAL A 40 2.06 -1.41 -7.50
CA VAL A 40 1.96 -2.37 -8.60
C VAL A 40 2.55 -3.71 -8.14
N PHE A 41 1.74 -4.76 -8.27
CA PHE A 41 2.10 -6.14 -7.92
C PHE A 41 2.29 -6.99 -9.18
N LYS A 42 3.05 -8.09 -9.08
CA LYS A 42 3.16 -9.06 -10.18
C LYS A 42 2.01 -10.06 -10.21
N GLY A 43 1.39 -10.32 -9.06
CA GLY A 43 0.24 -11.21 -8.95
C GLY A 43 -0.90 -10.78 -9.89
N ARG A 44 -1.42 -11.74 -10.66
CA ARG A 44 -2.47 -11.53 -11.68
C ARG A 44 -3.86 -11.83 -11.14
N SER A 45 -3.94 -12.37 -9.93
CA SER A 45 -5.16 -12.63 -9.18
C SER A 45 -4.94 -12.36 -7.70
N TRP A 46 -6.02 -12.26 -6.93
CA TRP A 46 -5.93 -12.09 -5.48
C TRP A 46 -5.27 -13.29 -4.79
N THR A 47 -5.50 -14.50 -5.30
CA THR A 47 -4.79 -15.69 -4.83
C THR A 47 -3.29 -15.54 -5.05
N GLU A 48 -2.84 -15.13 -6.24
CA GLU A 48 -1.40 -14.94 -6.51
C GLU A 48 -0.80 -13.86 -5.60
N LEU A 49 -1.48 -12.72 -5.44
CA LEU A 49 -1.02 -11.60 -4.59
C LEU A 49 -0.90 -11.98 -3.11
N LEU A 50 -1.80 -12.84 -2.61
CA LEU A 50 -1.87 -13.23 -1.20
C LEU A 50 -1.08 -14.51 -0.88
N SER A 51 -0.51 -15.20 -1.88
CA SER A 51 0.17 -16.49 -1.68
C SER A 51 1.66 -16.38 -1.32
N ARG A 52 2.30 -15.22 -1.53
CA ARG A 52 3.73 -15.04 -1.29
C ARG A 52 4.09 -13.58 -0.98
N PRO A 53 5.26 -13.31 -0.37
CA PRO A 53 5.75 -11.95 -0.23
C PRO A 53 5.98 -11.26 -1.58
N GLU A 54 5.41 -10.07 -1.74
CA GLU A 54 5.57 -9.23 -2.93
C GLU A 54 6.74 -8.25 -2.75
N SER A 55 7.94 -8.80 -2.54
CA SER A 55 9.17 -8.03 -2.28
C SER A 55 9.65 -7.20 -3.48
N ASP A 56 9.19 -7.52 -4.70
CA ASP A 56 9.52 -6.83 -5.94
C ASP A 56 8.44 -5.85 -6.42
N ARG A 57 7.40 -5.60 -5.60
CA ARG A 57 6.35 -4.60 -5.87
C ARG A 57 6.92 -3.22 -6.14
N ILE A 58 6.31 -2.47 -7.06
CA ILE A 58 6.65 -1.06 -7.30
C ILE A 58 5.75 -0.20 -6.44
N VAL A 59 6.32 0.72 -5.67
CA VAL A 59 5.56 1.71 -4.90
C VAL A 59 5.66 3.04 -5.63
N VAL A 60 4.53 3.64 -5.96
CA VAL A 60 4.42 4.94 -6.62
C VAL A 60 3.82 5.93 -5.65
N ARG A 61 4.48 7.08 -5.48
CA ARG A 61 4.02 8.20 -4.69
C ARG A 61 4.09 9.46 -5.53
N ASP A 62 3.00 10.21 -5.61
CA ASP A 62 2.86 11.41 -6.44
C ASP A 62 3.32 11.17 -7.91
N GLY A 63 2.95 10.01 -8.46
CA GLY A 63 3.28 9.62 -9.83
C GLY A 63 4.74 9.21 -10.05
N ARG A 64 5.56 9.12 -9.00
CA ARG A 64 6.96 8.71 -9.07
C ARG A 64 7.19 7.39 -8.33
N ALA A 65 7.84 6.44 -9.00
CA ALA A 65 8.31 5.24 -8.32
C ALA A 65 9.36 5.63 -7.26
N ILE A 66 9.18 5.14 -6.03
CA ILE A 66 10.12 5.40 -4.94
C ILE A 66 11.04 4.21 -4.70
N GLU A 67 12.26 4.49 -4.25
CA GLU A 67 13.16 3.47 -3.74
C GLU A 67 12.61 2.86 -2.46
N ARG A 68 12.90 1.57 -2.27
CA ARG A 68 12.39 0.76 -1.15
C ARG A 68 13.53 0.26 -0.27
N GLN A 69 14.71 0.88 -0.38
CA GLN A 69 15.81 0.61 0.53
C GLN A 69 15.40 1.08 1.92
N LEU A 70 15.44 0.16 2.88
CA LEU A 70 15.23 0.51 4.27
C LEU A 70 16.44 1.34 4.74
N PRO A 71 16.22 2.35 5.60
CA PRO A 71 17.33 3.06 6.22
C PRO A 71 18.21 2.08 7.01
N ASP A 72 19.48 2.41 7.19
CA ASP A 72 20.33 1.67 8.13
C ASP A 72 19.73 1.77 9.54
N TYR A 73 19.88 0.74 10.37
CA TYR A 73 19.36 0.77 11.74
C TYR A 73 19.95 1.94 12.54
N ALA A 74 21.20 2.32 12.30
CA ALA A 74 21.85 3.44 12.96
C ALA A 74 21.15 4.79 12.66
N GLU A 75 20.48 4.92 11.51
CA GLU A 75 19.70 6.12 11.18
C GLU A 75 18.41 6.24 12.01
N LEU A 76 17.99 5.15 12.66
CA LEU A 76 16.79 5.11 13.50
C LEU A 76 17.11 5.33 14.98
N ASP A 77 18.38 5.32 15.39
CA ASP A 77 18.80 5.39 16.80
C ASP A 77 18.17 6.61 17.49
N ASP A 78 18.29 7.80 16.90
CA ASP A 78 17.76 9.06 17.46
C ASP A 78 16.23 9.07 17.63
N LEU A 79 15.49 8.25 16.86
CA LEU A 79 14.03 8.13 16.96
C LEU A 79 13.58 7.24 18.13
N MET A 80 14.48 6.39 18.64
CA MET A 80 14.17 5.38 19.65
C MET A 80 14.59 5.76 21.07
N VAL A 81 15.29 6.90 21.26
CA VAL A 81 15.72 7.41 22.58
C VAL A 81 14.67 8.33 23.24
N GLY A 82 13.40 8.22 22.85
CA GLY A 82 12.27 8.97 23.42
C GLY A 82 11.72 8.37 24.72
#